data_AF-A0A0N4VX65-F1
#
_entry.id   AF-A0A0N4VX65-F1
#
_cell.length_a   1.000
_cell.length_b   1.000
_cell.length_c   1.000
_cell.angle_alpha   90.00
_cell.angle_beta   90.00
_cell.angle_gamma   90.00
#
_symmetry.space_group_name_H-M   'P 1'
#
loop_
_entity.id
_entity.type
_entity.pdbx_description
1 polymer ?
#
loop_
_entity_poly.entity_id
_entity_poly.type
_entity_poly.pdbx_seq_one_letter_code
_entity_poly.pdbx_strand_id
1 'polypeptide(L)'
;LAFLNIFYELSRFCTSIVAQPPGNRDMYHARNLDFGQFFVWNIAAQSWDLTESLKKVTMNLNFVRNGTLLFKGTTLAGHVGILTGMKPNAFSLSMNAKVEPDIGNIIQWLNGNRSNIEFAMYFDRKLFEEANTFQEAQQFIYNVQLLSGAYFILGGNKPGN
;
A
#
# COMPACT_ATOMS: atom_id res chain seq x y z
N LEU A 1 16.17 4.81 8.64
CA LEU A 1 14.95 5.12 7.85
C LEU A 1 14.94 4.47 6.47
N ALA A 2 15.96 4.68 5.63
CA ALA A 2 16.00 4.10 4.27
C ALA A 2 15.81 2.56 4.23
N PHE A 3 16.47 1.82 5.14
CA PHE A 3 16.30 0.37 5.23
C PHE A 3 14.87 -0.07 5.57
N LEU A 4 14.20 0.61 6.52
CA LEU A 4 12.83 0.25 6.91
C LEU A 4 11.86 0.38 5.73
N ASN A 5 12.06 1.41 4.91
CA ASN A 5 11.31 1.65 3.67
C ASN A 5 11.56 0.56 2.59
N ILE A 6 12.80 0.07 2.45
CA ILE A 6 13.16 -1.00 1.50
C ILE A 6 12.69 -2.39 1.99
N PHE A 7 12.80 -2.69 3.29
CA PHE A 7 12.39 -3.98 3.86
C PHE A 7 10.91 -4.29 3.61
N TYR A 8 10.07 -3.26 3.52
CA TYR A 8 8.69 -3.45 3.14
C TYR A 8 8.56 -4.07 1.75
N GLU A 9 9.41 -3.74 0.78
CA GLU A 9 9.26 -4.22 -0.61
C GLU A 9 9.48 -5.72 -0.81
N LEU A 10 9.99 -6.43 0.20
CA LEU A 10 10.57 -7.77 0.01
C LEU A 10 9.76 -8.94 0.60
N SER A 11 8.81 -8.70 1.52
CA SER A 11 8.01 -9.80 2.07
C SER A 11 6.74 -9.31 2.76
N ARG A 12 5.63 -9.15 2.04
CA ARG A 12 4.33 -8.80 2.65
C ARG A 12 3.30 -9.87 2.28
N PHE A 13 2.63 -10.43 3.27
CA PHE A 13 1.39 -11.18 3.02
C PHE A 13 0.22 -10.25 3.28
N CYS A 14 -0.80 -10.37 2.43
CA CYS A 14 -1.91 -9.45 2.45
C CYS A 14 -3.16 -10.15 1.95
N THR A 15 -4.29 -9.85 2.59
CA THR A 15 -5.62 -10.14 2.06
C THR A 15 -6.37 -8.83 1.89
N SER A 16 -7.01 -8.64 0.74
CA SER A 16 -7.82 -7.46 0.44
C SER A 16 -9.12 -7.88 -0.24
N ILE A 17 -10.22 -7.24 0.14
CA ILE A 17 -11.56 -7.53 -0.36
C ILE A 17 -12.23 -6.20 -0.71
N VAL A 18 -12.74 -6.12 -1.94
CA VAL A 18 -13.70 -5.10 -2.36
C VAL A 18 -15.01 -5.81 -2.61
N ALA A 19 -16.09 -5.33 -1.98
CA ALA A 19 -17.39 -5.96 -2.04
C ALA A 19 -18.50 -4.93 -2.19
N GLN A 20 -19.53 -5.30 -2.95
CA GLN A 20 -20.79 -4.58 -3.06
C GLN A 20 -21.92 -5.55 -2.69
N PRO A 21 -22.54 -5.41 -1.50
CA PRO A 21 -23.66 -6.25 -1.13
C PRO A 21 -24.83 -6.10 -2.11
N PRO A 22 -25.58 -7.18 -2.39
CA PRO A 22 -26.76 -7.11 -3.26
C PRO A 22 -27.76 -6.05 -2.78
N GLY A 23 -28.22 -5.20 -3.68
CA GLY A 23 -29.17 -4.12 -3.37
C GLY A 23 -28.56 -2.92 -2.64
N ASN A 24 -27.27 -2.94 -2.30
CA ASN A 24 -26.57 -1.79 -1.72
C ASN A 24 -25.87 -0.96 -2.82
N ARG A 25 -25.89 0.37 -2.66
CA ARG A 25 -25.16 1.31 -3.52
C ARG A 25 -23.74 1.58 -3.02
N ASP A 26 -23.45 1.23 -1.78
CA ASP A 26 -22.16 1.46 -1.13
C ASP A 26 -21.16 0.35 -1.47
N MET A 27 -19.91 0.78 -1.62
CA MET A 27 -18.75 -0.10 -1.80
C MET A 27 -18.02 -0.28 -0.48
N TYR A 28 -17.63 -1.50 -0.17
CA TYR A 28 -16.86 -1.84 1.02
C TYR A 28 -15.48 -2.31 0.61
N HIS A 29 -14.46 -1.77 1.25
CA HIS A 29 -13.08 -2.18 1.03
C HIS A 29 -12.42 -2.45 2.38
N ALA A 30 -12.06 -3.71 2.59
CA ALA A 30 -11.42 -4.20 3.81
C ALA A 30 -10.14 -4.96 3.46
N ARG A 31 -9.19 -4.97 4.39
CA ARG A 31 -7.92 -5.67 4.20
C ARG A 31 -7.26 -6.05 5.53
N ASN A 32 -6.44 -7.10 5.50
CA ASN A 32 -5.51 -7.49 6.56
C ASN A 32 -4.07 -7.38 6.06
N LEU A 33 -3.22 -6.64 6.78
CA LEU A 33 -1.79 -6.49 6.49
C LEU A 33 -0.98 -7.41 7.40
N ASP A 34 -0.33 -8.40 6.80
CA ASP A 34 0.41 -9.42 7.52
C ASP A 34 1.90 -9.25 7.20
N PHE A 35 2.64 -8.64 8.13
CA PHE A 35 4.06 -8.32 7.97
C PHE A 35 4.87 -8.66 9.21
N GLY A 36 6.15 -8.98 9.01
CA GLY A 36 7.12 -9.29 10.07
C GLY A 36 7.38 -10.78 10.31
N GLN A 37 6.83 -11.65 9.47
CA GLN A 37 7.09 -13.09 9.48
C GLN A 37 8.56 -13.37 9.13
N PHE A 38 9.11 -14.48 9.65
CA PHE A 38 10.47 -14.98 9.36
C PHE A 38 11.65 -14.16 9.88
N PHE A 39 11.44 -13.10 10.68
CA PHE A 39 12.54 -12.36 11.30
C PHE A 39 13.00 -13.01 12.62
N VAL A 40 12.16 -12.97 13.66
CA VAL A 40 12.46 -13.54 14.98
C VAL A 40 11.21 -14.20 15.53
N TRP A 41 11.28 -15.53 15.74
CA TRP A 41 10.22 -16.32 16.33
C TRP A 41 10.36 -16.36 17.86
N ASN A 42 9.34 -15.88 18.55
CA ASN A 42 9.27 -15.93 20.01
C ASN A 42 8.52 -17.19 20.45
N ILE A 43 9.27 -18.15 20.99
CA ILE A 43 8.71 -19.47 21.37
C ILE A 43 7.68 -19.34 22.49
N ALA A 44 7.93 -18.46 23.47
CA ALA A 44 7.04 -18.29 24.63
C ALA A 44 5.73 -17.58 24.25
N ALA A 45 5.81 -16.53 23.44
CA ALA A 45 4.65 -15.78 22.97
C ALA A 45 3.94 -16.43 21.76
N GLN A 46 4.56 -17.44 21.13
CA GLN A 46 4.12 -18.06 19.88
C GLN A 46 3.79 -17.02 18.79
N SER A 47 4.67 -16.02 18.66
CA SER A 47 4.48 -14.88 17.77
C SER A 47 5.79 -14.44 17.11
N TRP A 48 5.67 -13.66 16.04
CA TRP A 48 6.83 -13.00 15.42
C TRP A 48 7.09 -11.65 16.11
N ASP A 49 8.29 -11.47 16.68
CA ASP A 49 8.61 -10.26 17.46
C ASP A 49 8.53 -8.98 16.61
N LEU A 50 8.88 -9.07 15.32
CA LEU A 50 8.73 -7.93 14.41
C LEU A 50 7.25 -7.60 14.21
N THR A 51 6.38 -8.59 13.99
CA THR A 51 4.94 -8.36 13.90
C THR A 51 4.39 -7.68 15.16
N GLU A 52 4.82 -8.11 16.36
CA GLU A 52 4.41 -7.45 17.61
C GLU A 52 4.94 -6.02 17.74
N SER A 53 6.15 -5.76 17.27
CA SER A 53 6.73 -4.41 17.27
C SER A 53 5.99 -3.48 16.30
N LEU A 54 5.60 -3.99 15.13
CA LEU A 54 4.89 -3.24 14.10
C LEU A 54 3.52 -2.81 14.56
N LYS A 55 2.78 -3.65 15.29
CA LYS A 55 1.49 -3.28 15.88
C LYS A 55 1.57 -2.01 16.73
N LYS A 56 2.67 -1.82 17.47
CA LYS A 56 2.87 -0.66 18.36
C LYS A 56 3.16 0.63 17.59
N VAL A 57 3.62 0.52 16.35
CA VAL A 57 3.96 1.67 15.50
C VAL A 57 2.97 1.87 14.36
N THR A 58 1.92 1.06 14.25
CA THR A 58 0.81 1.26 13.30
C THR A 58 0.03 2.50 13.67
N MET A 59 -0.17 3.39 12.70
CA MET A 59 -0.87 4.65 12.89
C MET A 59 -1.85 4.93 11.75
N ASN A 60 -2.96 5.57 12.10
CA ASN A 60 -3.87 6.18 11.15
C ASN A 60 -3.55 7.67 11.03
N LEU A 61 -3.44 8.15 9.80
CA LEU A 61 -3.06 9.52 9.47
C LEU A 61 -4.14 10.18 8.62
N ASN A 62 -4.40 11.44 8.91
CA ASN A 62 -5.15 12.36 8.07
C ASN A 62 -4.15 13.25 7.33
N PHE A 63 -4.08 13.13 6.01
CA PHE A 63 -3.24 13.99 5.18
C PHE A 63 -4.04 15.23 4.80
N VAL A 64 -3.57 16.40 5.21
CA VAL A 64 -4.27 17.68 5.05
C VAL A 64 -3.45 18.60 4.15
N ARG A 65 -4.11 19.23 3.17
CA ARG A 65 -3.51 20.24 2.28
C ARG A 65 -4.40 21.48 2.32
N ASN A 66 -3.82 22.64 2.62
CA ASN A 66 -4.53 23.91 2.72
C ASN A 66 -5.74 23.88 3.69
N GLY A 67 -5.59 23.21 4.83
CA GLY A 67 -6.66 23.07 5.83
C GLY A 67 -7.74 22.03 5.50
N THR A 68 -7.70 21.42 4.31
CA THR A 68 -8.69 20.43 3.86
C THR A 68 -8.11 19.02 3.89
N LEU A 69 -8.88 18.06 4.39
CA LEU A 69 -8.53 16.63 4.34
C LEU A 69 -8.41 16.19 2.88
N LEU A 70 -7.21 15.77 2.49
CA LEU A 70 -6.93 15.26 1.15
C LEU A 70 -7.22 13.76 1.07
N PHE A 71 -6.67 12.99 2.00
CA PHE A 71 -6.93 11.54 2.10
C PHE A 71 -6.60 11.03 3.51
N LYS A 72 -7.06 9.82 3.82
CA LYS A 72 -6.73 9.09 5.04
C LYS A 72 -5.86 7.89 4.70
N GLY A 73 -4.89 7.57 5.54
CA GLY A 73 -4.01 6.44 5.33
C GLY A 73 -3.66 5.73 6.62
N THR A 74 -3.41 4.43 6.54
CA THR A 74 -2.78 3.64 7.59
C THR A 74 -1.34 3.36 7.17
N THR A 75 -0.40 3.64 8.05
CA THR A 75 1.03 3.45 7.82
C THR A 75 1.71 3.09 9.15
N LEU A 76 3.04 3.07 9.15
CA LEU A 76 3.84 2.80 10.33
C LEU A 76 4.70 4.02 10.66
N ALA A 77 4.92 4.30 11.94
CA ALA A 77 5.79 5.39 12.35
C ALA A 77 7.20 5.22 11.75
N GLY A 78 7.65 6.23 11.00
CA GLY A 78 8.93 6.20 10.27
C GLY A 78 8.86 5.68 8.82
N HIS A 79 7.71 5.16 8.38
CA HIS A 79 7.43 4.86 6.97
C HIS A 79 6.86 6.10 6.29
N VAL A 80 7.48 6.53 5.18
CA VAL A 80 7.14 7.80 4.49
C VAL A 80 6.03 7.65 3.45
N GLY A 81 5.76 6.40 3.05
CA GLY A 81 4.62 6.05 2.21
C GLY A 81 3.36 5.77 3.04
N ILE A 82 2.35 5.23 2.37
CA ILE A 82 1.18 4.65 3.01
C ILE A 82 1.03 3.19 2.58
N LEU A 83 0.39 2.37 3.41
CA LEU A 83 0.20 0.94 3.12
C LEU A 83 -1.24 0.64 2.71
N THR A 84 -2.16 1.49 3.13
CA THR A 84 -3.60 1.39 2.86
C THR A 84 -4.17 2.78 3.00
N GLY A 85 -5.14 3.16 2.16
CA GLY A 85 -5.72 4.48 2.25
C GLY A 85 -7.08 4.59 1.57
N MET A 86 -7.72 5.73 1.85
CA MET A 86 -8.91 6.16 1.15
C MET A 86 -8.92 7.66 0.94
N LYS A 87 -9.35 8.09 -0.25
CA LYS A 87 -9.69 9.47 -0.56
C LYS A 87 -11.21 9.59 -0.41
N PRO A 88 -11.69 10.35 0.59
CA PRO A 88 -13.13 10.48 0.85
C PRO A 88 -13.90 10.87 -0.41
N ASN A 89 -15.04 10.22 -0.62
CA ASN A 89 -15.92 10.44 -1.77
C ASN A 89 -15.29 10.17 -3.15
N ALA A 90 -14.16 9.47 -3.23
CA ALA A 90 -13.49 9.17 -4.51
C ALA A 90 -13.16 7.68 -4.66
N PHE A 91 -12.14 7.20 -3.94
CA PHE A 91 -11.66 5.82 -4.05
C PHE A 91 -10.91 5.38 -2.78
N SER A 92 -10.67 4.08 -2.69
CA SER A 92 -9.85 3.42 -1.68
C SER A 92 -8.86 2.47 -2.34
N LEU A 93 -7.68 2.34 -1.76
CA LEU A 93 -6.61 1.51 -2.31
C LEU A 93 -5.97 0.70 -1.18
N SER A 94 -5.77 -0.58 -1.45
CA SER A 94 -4.85 -1.44 -0.71
C SER A 94 -3.92 -2.14 -1.69
N MET A 95 -2.66 -2.28 -1.30
CA MET A 95 -1.64 -2.91 -2.11
C MET A 95 -1.17 -4.21 -1.46
N ASN A 96 -1.11 -5.27 -2.26
CA ASN A 96 -0.59 -6.57 -1.87
C ASN A 96 0.70 -6.85 -2.63
N ALA A 97 1.71 -7.39 -1.95
CA ALA A 97 2.97 -7.73 -2.62
C ALA A 97 2.78 -8.91 -3.57
N LYS A 98 3.47 -8.86 -4.72
CA LYS A 98 3.70 -10.05 -5.54
C LYS A 98 4.86 -10.84 -4.93
N VAL A 99 4.69 -12.15 -4.78
CA VAL A 99 5.64 -13.02 -4.05
C VAL A 99 7.00 -13.11 -4.73
N GLU A 100 7.06 -12.98 -6.05
CA GLU A 100 8.30 -13.02 -6.81
C GLU A 100 8.84 -11.60 -7.02
N PRO A 101 9.92 -11.19 -6.32
CA PRO A 101 10.57 -9.92 -6.59
C PRO A 101 11.22 -9.96 -7.97
N ASP A 102 11.07 -8.88 -8.74
CA ASP A 102 11.70 -8.76 -10.06
C ASP A 102 13.18 -8.39 -9.88
N ILE A 103 14.00 -9.41 -9.61
CA ILE A 103 15.46 -9.27 -9.40
C ILE A 103 16.12 -8.58 -10.61
N GLY A 104 15.59 -8.80 -11.82
CA GLY A 104 16.06 -8.14 -13.04
C GLY A 104 15.83 -6.63 -13.02
N ASN A 105 14.68 -6.17 -12.53
CA ASN A 105 14.41 -4.74 -12.36
C ASN A 105 15.28 -4.12 -11.27
N ILE A 106 15.53 -4.83 -10.16
CA ILE A 106 16.39 -4.35 -9.07
C ILE A 106 17.83 -4.15 -9.57
N ILE A 107 18.39 -5.12 -10.30
CA ILE A 107 19.74 -5.01 -10.86
C ILE A 107 19.82 -3.87 -11.88
N GLN A 108 18.82 -3.74 -12.76
CA GLN A 108 18.77 -2.63 -13.73
C GLN A 108 18.69 -1.26 -13.06
N TRP A 109 17.93 -1.14 -11.96
CA TRP A 109 17.84 0.09 -11.18
C TRP A 109 19.18 0.42 -10.49
N LEU A 110 19.82 -0.56 -9.83
CA LEU A 110 21.12 -0.38 -9.19
C LEU A 110 22.21 0.04 -10.18
N ASN A 111 22.17 -0.47 -11.40
CA ASN A 111 23.10 -0.12 -12.47
C ASN A 111 22.77 1.23 -13.15
N GLY A 112 21.70 1.93 -12.73
CA GLY A 112 21.27 3.19 -13.32
C GLY A 112 20.55 3.07 -14.67
N ASN A 113 20.30 1.86 -15.16
CA ASN A 113 19.70 1.59 -16.48
C ASN A 113 18.17 1.74 -16.49
N ARG A 114 17.53 1.89 -15.32
CA ARG A 114 16.10 2.16 -15.14
C ARG A 114 15.88 3.22 -14.06
N SER A 115 16.15 4.49 -14.38
CA SER A 115 15.98 5.61 -13.46
C SER A 115 14.52 6.01 -13.19
N ASN A 116 13.59 5.67 -14.09
CA ASN A 116 12.17 6.05 -13.99
C ASN A 116 11.31 5.01 -13.25
N ILE A 117 11.92 4.14 -12.45
CA ILE A 117 11.20 3.09 -11.72
C ILE A 117 10.68 3.65 -10.38
N GLU A 118 9.42 3.40 -10.07
CA GLU A 118 8.79 3.88 -8.85
C GLU A 118 8.85 2.79 -7.77
N PHE A 119 9.12 3.18 -6.52
CA PHE A 119 8.93 2.28 -5.39
C PHE A 119 7.46 2.28 -5.00
N ALA A 120 6.93 1.11 -4.69
CA ALA A 120 5.51 0.93 -4.44
C ALA A 120 5.03 1.78 -3.25
N MET A 121 5.88 1.89 -2.22
CA MET A 121 5.65 2.77 -1.07
C MET A 121 5.48 4.25 -1.41
N TYR A 122 6.18 4.77 -2.43
CA TYR A 122 6.08 6.18 -2.84
C TYR A 122 4.91 6.36 -3.81
N PHE A 123 4.71 5.38 -4.69
CA PHE A 123 3.63 5.36 -5.66
C PHE A 123 2.26 5.49 -4.98
N ASP A 124 1.98 4.69 -3.95
CA ASP A 124 0.67 4.74 -3.26
C ASP A 124 0.39 6.14 -2.72
N ARG A 125 1.37 6.75 -2.05
CA ARG A 125 1.22 8.10 -1.50
C ARG A 125 1.01 9.13 -2.61
N LYS A 126 1.80 9.08 -3.68
CA LYS A 126 1.69 9.97 -4.85
C LYS A 126 0.31 9.87 -5.49
N LEU A 127 -0.19 8.65 -5.68
CA LEU A 127 -1.51 8.39 -6.23
C LEU A 127 -2.60 9.07 -5.40
N PHE A 128 -2.57 8.99 -4.06
CA PHE A 128 -3.55 9.70 -3.23
C PHE A 128 -3.38 11.22 -3.20
N GLU A 129 -2.15 11.71 -3.37
CA GLU A 129 -1.87 13.14 -3.41
C GLU A 129 -2.29 13.81 -4.74
N GLU A 130 -2.32 13.05 -5.84
CA GLU A 130 -2.53 13.56 -7.20
C GLU A 130 -3.89 13.14 -7.81
N ALA A 131 -4.29 11.87 -7.70
CA ALA A 131 -5.53 11.37 -8.31
C ALA A 131 -6.76 11.77 -7.48
N ASN A 132 -7.83 12.22 -8.14
CA ASN A 132 -9.06 12.72 -7.51
C ASN A 132 -10.29 11.85 -7.78
N THR A 133 -10.20 10.95 -8.76
CA THR A 133 -11.28 10.04 -9.13
C THR A 133 -10.79 8.59 -9.16
N PHE A 134 -11.73 7.64 -9.09
CA PHE A 134 -11.44 6.22 -9.26
C PHE A 134 -10.76 5.94 -10.62
N GLN A 135 -11.26 6.56 -11.69
CA GLN A 135 -10.71 6.39 -13.04
C GLN A 135 -9.29 6.95 -13.15
N GLU A 136 -9.02 8.11 -12.56
CA GLU A 136 -7.67 8.66 -12.48
C GLU A 136 -6.74 7.72 -11.72
N ALA A 137 -7.15 7.24 -10.53
CA ALA A 137 -6.36 6.28 -9.76
C ALA A 137 -6.06 5.00 -10.55
N GLN A 138 -7.05 4.48 -11.29
CA GLN A 138 -6.88 3.34 -12.17
C GLN A 138 -5.87 3.61 -13.29
N GLN A 139 -5.90 4.79 -13.91
CA GLN A 139 -4.91 5.18 -14.92
C GLN A 139 -3.50 5.33 -14.35
N PHE A 140 -3.35 5.88 -13.14
CA PHE A 140 -2.06 5.92 -12.44
C PHE A 140 -1.49 4.50 -12.25
N ILE A 141 -2.34 3.55 -11.84
CA ILE A 141 -1.96 2.15 -11.63
C ILE A 141 -1.57 1.46 -12.95
N TYR A 142 -2.27 1.74 -14.05
CA TYR A 142 -1.92 1.12 -15.34
C TYR A 142 -0.62 1.65 -15.94
N ASN A 143 -0.25 2.89 -15.65
CA ASN A 143 0.91 3.53 -16.26
C ASN A 143 2.19 3.40 -15.42
N VAL A 144 2.10 3.00 -14.15
CA VAL A 144 3.28 2.92 -13.28
C VAL A 144 4.18 1.73 -13.64
N GLN A 145 5.47 2.00 -13.69
CA GLN A 145 6.51 0.97 -13.73
C GLN A 145 7.12 0.82 -12.33
N LEU A 146 6.75 -0.23 -11.62
CA LEU A 146 7.23 -0.49 -10.27
C LEU A 146 8.54 -1.27 -10.25
N LEU A 147 9.32 -1.07 -9.18
CA LEU A 147 10.54 -1.84 -8.92
C LEU A 147 10.26 -3.33 -8.72
N SER A 148 9.21 -3.63 -7.97
CA SER A 148 8.71 -4.98 -7.72
C SER A 148 7.22 -5.05 -8.09
N GLY A 149 6.76 -6.20 -8.56
CA GLY A 149 5.35 -6.38 -8.89
C GLY A 149 4.44 -6.21 -7.66
N ALA A 150 3.24 -5.66 -7.89
CA ALA A 150 2.23 -5.51 -6.86
C ALA A 150 0.83 -5.83 -7.41
N TYR A 151 -0.07 -6.23 -6.52
CA TYR A 151 -1.49 -6.27 -6.79
C TYR A 151 -2.12 -5.03 -6.16
N PHE A 152 -2.78 -4.23 -6.99
CA PHE A 152 -3.56 -3.08 -6.54
C PHE A 152 -5.02 -3.46 -6.45
N ILE A 153 -5.59 -3.35 -5.25
CA ILE A 153 -7.00 -3.54 -5.02
C ILE A 153 -7.58 -2.14 -4.86
N LEU A 154 -8.35 -1.71 -5.86
CA LEU A 154 -8.95 -0.39 -5.93
C LEU A 154 -10.46 -0.54 -5.77
N GLY A 155 -11.08 0.29 -4.94
CA GLY A 155 -12.54 0.37 -4.82
C GLY A 155 -13.01 1.81 -4.97
N GLY A 156 -14.10 2.03 -5.70
CA GLY A 156 -14.65 3.35 -5.98
C GLY A 156 -15.76 3.78 -5.02
N ASN A 157 -16.41 4.88 -5.37
CA ASN A 157 -17.56 5.45 -4.65
C ASN A 157 -18.91 5.16 -5.34
N LYS A 158 -18.94 4.26 -6.33
CA LYS A 158 -20.13 3.92 -7.12
C LYS A 158 -20.22 2.40 -7.30
N PRO A 159 -21.44 1.87 -7.49
CA PRO A 159 -21.65 0.49 -7.90
C PRO A 159 -20.79 0.08 -9.10
N GLY A 160 -20.14 -1.07 -8.99
CA GLY A 160 -19.28 -1.62 -10.03
C GLY A 160 -17.91 -0.95 -10.21
N ASN A 161 -17.57 0.05 -9.38
CA ASN A 161 -16.23 0.64 -9.32
C ASN A 161 -15.42 0.08 -8.16
#